data_AF-A0A536T1Q3-F1
#
_entry.id   AF-A0A536T1Q3-F1
#
_cell.length_a   1.000
_cell.length_b   1.000
_cell.length_c   1.000
_cell.angle_alpha   90.00
_cell.angle_beta   90.00
_cell.angle_gamma   90.00
#
_symmetry.space_group_name_H-M   'P 1'
#
loop_
_entity.id
_entity.type
_entity.pdbx_description
1 polymer ?
#
loop_
_entity_poly.entity_id
_entity_poly.type
_entity_poly.pdbx_seq_one_letter_code
_entity_poly.pdbx_strand_id
1 'polypeptide(L)'
;SDAIQSANAETFLDAVRPGLAIYGGYVSDAAMQRGGLRPTYRLKTRVLRVDHLAAGEGISYHRRWIAERPTWTATLAIGHVDGYPTGATKGCEVLAGGRLYPVIGTVSASHTVINLGDDRALNVGDEVTLVGGDAPALHPNEIARRSGWSEYNMFMHLSPSLARTVVESKLPPVE
;
A
#
# COMPACT_ATOMS: atom_id res chain seq x y z
N SER A 1 22.22 5.14 -8.27
CA SER A 1 21.44 6.32 -7.86
C SER A 1 22.26 6.97 -6.76
N ASP A 2 23.00 8.01 -7.10
CA ASP A 2 23.98 8.65 -6.21
C ASP A 2 23.29 9.71 -5.34
N ALA A 3 22.18 9.31 -4.72
CA ALA A 3 21.52 10.15 -3.73
C ALA A 3 22.47 10.27 -2.53
N ILE A 4 22.96 11.47 -2.26
CA ILE A 4 23.68 11.79 -1.02
C ILE A 4 22.73 11.43 0.14
N GLN A 5 23.04 10.36 0.86
CA GLN A 5 22.21 9.86 1.97
C GLN A 5 22.49 10.62 3.27
N SER A 6 23.58 11.40 3.32
CA SER A 6 23.95 12.24 4.45
C SER A 6 23.64 13.71 4.15
N ALA A 7 22.42 14.14 4.49
CA ALA A 7 22.08 15.56 4.48
C ALA A 7 22.74 16.23 5.69
N ASN A 8 23.72 17.09 5.44
CA ASN A 8 24.30 18.00 6.43
C ASN A 8 24.26 19.44 5.88
N ALA A 9 24.48 20.44 6.74
CA ALA A 9 24.39 21.85 6.34
C ALA A 9 25.34 22.20 5.18
N GLU A 10 26.48 21.53 5.08
CA GLU A 10 27.47 21.74 4.01
C GLU A 10 26.97 21.23 2.64
N THR A 11 26.05 20.24 2.62
CA THR A 11 25.47 19.70 1.38
C THR A 11 24.37 20.55 0.76
N PHE A 12 23.92 21.61 1.43
CA PHE A 12 22.81 22.44 0.94
C PHE A 12 23.24 23.38 -0.19
N LEU A 13 24.51 23.80 -0.20
CA LEU A 13 25.08 24.72 -1.18
C LEU A 13 24.11 25.89 -1.47
N ASP A 14 23.93 26.25 -2.74
CA ASP A 14 22.99 27.30 -3.16
C ASP A 14 21.53 26.81 -3.25
N ALA A 15 21.30 25.50 -3.44
CA ALA A 15 19.97 24.93 -3.64
C ALA A 15 19.89 23.43 -3.33
N VAL A 16 18.74 23.03 -2.76
CA VAL A 16 18.36 21.63 -2.54
C VAL A 16 17.26 21.18 -3.50
N ARG A 17 17.24 19.89 -3.85
CA ARG A 17 16.27 19.29 -4.79
C ARG A 17 15.47 18.18 -4.10
N PRO A 18 14.46 18.51 -3.28
CA PRO A 18 13.67 17.51 -2.58
C PRO A 18 12.79 16.75 -3.58
N GLY A 19 13.12 15.48 -3.84
CA GLY A 19 12.37 14.58 -4.71
C GLY A 19 11.31 13.78 -3.96
N LEU A 20 11.65 12.61 -3.44
CA LEU A 20 10.70 11.77 -2.70
C LEU A 20 10.12 12.46 -1.44
N ALA A 21 10.91 13.33 -0.80
CA ALA A 21 10.52 14.00 0.44
C ALA A 21 9.29 14.89 0.29
N ILE A 22 9.09 15.57 -0.85
CA ILE A 22 7.88 16.38 -1.08
C ILE A 22 6.60 15.55 -1.18
N TYR A 23 6.72 14.23 -1.37
CA TYR A 23 5.58 13.31 -1.36
C TYR A 23 5.41 12.57 -0.03
N GLY A 24 6.18 12.94 0.98
CA GLY A 24 6.10 12.33 2.30
C GLY A 24 6.88 11.03 2.45
N GLY A 25 7.72 10.67 1.48
CA GLY A 25 8.51 9.44 1.52
C GLY A 25 9.93 9.67 2.03
N TYR A 26 10.48 8.64 2.68
CA TYR A 26 11.84 8.65 3.18
C TYR A 26 12.79 7.89 2.24
N VAL A 27 14.05 8.28 2.19
CA VAL A 27 15.09 7.62 1.37
C VAL A 27 15.90 6.58 2.13
N SER A 28 15.72 6.50 3.46
CA SER A 28 16.38 5.54 4.34
C SER A 28 15.63 5.38 5.67
N ASP A 29 15.85 4.26 6.35
CA ASP A 29 15.28 3.99 7.67
C ASP A 29 15.71 5.05 8.71
N ALA A 30 16.97 5.51 8.64
CA ALA A 30 17.47 6.56 9.51
C ALA A 30 16.72 7.89 9.31
N ALA A 31 16.32 8.21 8.06
CA ALA A 31 15.48 9.38 7.80
C ALA A 31 14.05 9.17 8.32
N MET A 32 13.50 7.97 8.16
CA MET A 32 12.17 7.61 8.66
C MET A 32 12.10 7.70 10.19
N GLN A 33 13.16 7.30 10.91
CA GLN A 33 13.25 7.42 12.37
C GLN A 33 13.27 8.87 12.85
N ARG A 34 13.84 9.80 12.05
CA ARG A 34 13.77 11.24 12.35
C ARG A 34 12.38 11.82 12.17
N GLY A 35 11.55 11.19 11.34
CA GLY A 35 10.16 11.59 11.13
C GLY A 35 10.01 12.92 10.41
N GLY A 36 8.85 13.56 10.58
CA GLY A 36 8.53 14.89 10.06
C GLY A 36 7.86 14.93 8.69
N LEU A 37 7.93 13.85 7.91
CA LEU A 37 7.23 13.74 6.63
C LEU A 37 5.91 12.96 6.76
N ARG A 38 4.91 13.37 5.98
CA ARG A 38 3.59 12.75 5.93
C ARG A 38 3.26 12.36 4.48
N PRO A 39 2.82 11.12 4.19
CA PRO A 39 2.41 10.71 2.85
C PRO A 39 1.35 11.67 2.28
N THR A 40 1.57 12.15 1.06
CA THR A 40 0.69 13.13 0.41
C THR A 40 -0.40 12.50 -0.45
N TYR A 41 -0.40 11.18 -0.60
CA TYR A 41 -1.36 10.45 -1.42
C TYR A 41 -1.95 9.25 -0.67
N ARG A 42 -3.11 8.80 -1.15
CA ARG A 42 -3.73 7.54 -0.76
C ARG A 42 -4.07 6.75 -2.01
N LEU A 43 -3.68 5.48 -2.06
CA LEU A 43 -4.16 4.54 -3.06
C LEU A 43 -5.33 3.78 -2.45
N LYS A 44 -6.51 3.97 -3.05
CA LYS A 44 -7.77 3.39 -2.57
C LYS A 44 -8.43 2.56 -3.67
N THR A 45 -9.17 1.56 -3.26
CA THR A 45 -9.99 0.71 -4.12
C THR A 45 -11.31 0.38 -3.42
N ARG A 46 -12.12 -0.48 -4.04
CA ARG A 46 -13.35 -1.01 -3.45
C ARG A 46 -13.35 -2.54 -3.44
N VAL A 47 -14.09 -3.09 -2.49
CA VAL A 47 -14.42 -4.52 -2.47
C VAL A 47 -15.35 -4.85 -3.65
N LEU A 48 -14.95 -5.82 -4.48
CA LEU A 48 -15.78 -6.34 -5.58
C LEU A 48 -16.64 -7.53 -5.17
N ARG A 49 -16.09 -8.38 -4.30
CA ARG A 49 -16.71 -9.63 -3.91
C ARG A 49 -16.20 -10.06 -2.53
N VAL A 50 -17.07 -10.69 -1.77
CA VAL A 50 -16.77 -11.31 -0.48
C VAL A 50 -17.18 -12.77 -0.55
N ASP A 51 -16.25 -13.68 -0.25
CA ASP A 51 -16.45 -15.12 -0.38
C ASP A 51 -16.07 -15.84 0.90
N HIS A 52 -16.79 -16.90 1.21
CA HIS A 52 -16.43 -17.84 2.27
C HIS A 52 -15.76 -19.05 1.66
N LEU A 53 -14.58 -19.40 2.16
CA LEU A 53 -13.80 -20.55 1.74
C LEU A 53 -13.83 -21.62 2.81
N ALA A 54 -13.99 -22.87 2.40
CA ALA A 54 -13.77 -24.03 3.24
C ALA A 54 -12.26 -24.29 3.41
N ALA A 55 -11.91 -25.07 4.45
CA ALA A 55 -10.54 -25.54 4.61
C ALA A 55 -10.12 -26.39 3.40
N GLY A 56 -8.90 -26.16 2.90
CA GLY A 56 -8.34 -26.82 1.71
C GLY A 56 -8.66 -26.11 0.38
N GLU A 57 -9.53 -25.10 0.36
CA GLU A 57 -9.78 -24.31 -0.84
C GLU A 57 -8.65 -23.31 -1.09
N GLY A 58 -8.27 -23.15 -2.37
CA GLY A 58 -7.16 -22.30 -2.78
C GLY A 58 -7.61 -21.00 -3.44
N ILE A 59 -6.78 -19.96 -3.32
CA ILE A 59 -7.01 -18.64 -3.92
C ILE A 59 -5.94 -18.34 -4.96
N SER A 60 -6.33 -17.55 -5.97
CA SER A 60 -5.48 -17.07 -7.06
C SER A 60 -4.94 -18.17 -7.97
N TYR A 61 -4.28 -17.75 -9.05
CA TYR A 61 -3.57 -18.65 -9.95
C TYR A 61 -2.59 -19.56 -9.19
N HIS A 62 -2.53 -20.82 -9.60
CA HIS A 62 -1.68 -21.86 -9.03
C HIS A 62 -1.91 -22.17 -7.53
N ARG A 63 -3.03 -21.72 -6.94
CA ARG A 63 -3.36 -21.98 -5.52
C ARG A 63 -2.21 -21.62 -4.56
N ARG A 64 -1.54 -20.49 -4.81
CA ARG A 64 -0.40 -20.03 -3.99
C ARG A 64 -0.75 -19.79 -2.52
N TRP A 65 -2.03 -19.67 -2.22
CA TRP A 65 -2.54 -19.61 -0.86
C TRP A 65 -3.71 -20.60 -0.73
N ILE A 66 -3.72 -21.36 0.36
CA ILE A 66 -4.73 -22.37 0.67
C ILE A 66 -5.28 -22.05 2.06
N ALA A 67 -6.60 -22.09 2.19
CA ALA A 67 -7.27 -21.89 3.47
C ALA A 67 -6.97 -23.06 4.41
N GLU A 68 -6.27 -22.80 5.52
CA GLU A 68 -6.01 -23.81 6.56
C GLU A 68 -7.26 -24.14 7.39
N ARG A 69 -8.21 -23.19 7.44
CA ARG A 69 -9.48 -23.26 8.15
C ARG A 69 -10.55 -22.51 7.36
N PRO A 70 -11.85 -22.73 7.64
CA PRO A 70 -12.90 -21.90 7.07
C PRO A 70 -12.61 -20.42 7.31
N THR A 71 -12.70 -19.61 6.26
CA THR A 71 -12.34 -18.19 6.33
C THR A 71 -13.11 -17.35 5.31
N TRP A 72 -13.33 -16.09 5.64
CA TRP A 72 -13.82 -15.08 4.71
C TRP A 72 -12.67 -14.40 3.99
N THR A 73 -12.91 -14.04 2.74
CA THR A 73 -11.97 -13.28 1.91
C THR A 73 -12.70 -12.20 1.13
N ALA A 74 -11.97 -11.15 0.76
CA ALA A 74 -12.49 -10.10 -0.11
C ALA A 74 -11.59 -9.92 -1.33
N THR A 75 -12.21 -9.85 -2.51
CA THR A 75 -11.55 -9.48 -3.77
C THR A 75 -11.67 -7.97 -3.96
N LEU A 76 -10.54 -7.31 -4.23
CA LEU A 76 -10.43 -5.86 -4.41
C LEU A 76 -10.27 -5.51 -5.90
N ALA A 77 -10.84 -4.36 -6.30
CA ALA A 77 -10.78 -3.82 -7.66
C ALA A 77 -9.43 -3.13 -7.97
N ILE A 78 -8.32 -3.83 -7.75
CA ILE A 78 -6.99 -3.31 -8.05
C ILE A 78 -6.00 -4.46 -8.22
N GLY A 79 -5.15 -4.38 -9.24
CA GLY A 79 -4.08 -5.32 -9.48
C GLY A 79 -2.78 -4.65 -9.87
N HIS A 80 -1.86 -5.45 -10.43
CA HIS A 80 -0.54 -4.94 -10.78
C HIS A 80 -0.52 -4.06 -12.02
N VAL A 81 -1.53 -4.14 -12.91
CA VAL A 81 -1.63 -3.21 -14.05
C VAL A 81 -2.01 -1.81 -13.60
N ASP A 82 -2.67 -1.69 -12.45
CA ASP A 82 -3.01 -0.41 -11.82
C ASP A 82 -1.82 0.19 -11.06
N GLY A 83 -0.80 -0.62 -10.77
CA GLY A 83 0.41 -0.22 -10.04
C GLY A 83 0.52 -0.77 -8.62
N TYR A 84 -0.35 -1.69 -8.20
CA TYR A 84 -0.19 -2.35 -6.89
C TYR A 84 0.87 -3.46 -6.96
N PRO A 85 1.86 -3.51 -6.05
CA PRO A 85 3.03 -4.36 -6.24
C PRO A 85 2.69 -5.84 -6.16
N THR A 86 3.22 -6.64 -7.09
CA THR A 86 3.03 -8.10 -7.10
C THR A 86 3.56 -8.77 -5.84
N GLY A 87 4.59 -8.18 -5.22
CA GLY A 87 5.14 -8.63 -3.95
C GLY A 87 4.31 -8.28 -2.71
N ALA A 88 3.16 -7.61 -2.84
CA ALA A 88 2.32 -7.25 -1.68
C ALA A 88 1.92 -8.46 -0.83
N THR A 89 1.79 -9.63 -1.44
CA THR A 89 1.45 -10.89 -0.75
C THR A 89 2.55 -11.40 0.18
N LYS A 90 3.74 -10.79 0.18
CA LYS A 90 4.85 -11.11 1.10
C LYS A 90 4.67 -10.53 2.51
N GLY A 91 3.56 -9.85 2.78
CA GLY A 91 3.22 -9.36 4.12
C GLY A 91 2.58 -7.98 4.16
N CYS A 92 2.22 -7.37 3.04
CA CYS A 92 1.45 -6.11 3.07
C CYS A 92 0.05 -6.35 3.61
N GLU A 93 -0.50 -5.31 4.23
CA GLU A 93 -1.85 -5.26 4.77
C GLU A 93 -2.59 -4.08 4.14
N VAL A 94 -3.93 -4.11 4.16
CA VAL A 94 -4.78 -3.01 3.73
C VAL A 94 -5.74 -2.62 4.84
N LEU A 95 -6.16 -1.35 4.87
CA LEU A 95 -7.14 -0.85 5.83
C LEU A 95 -8.54 -0.85 5.21
N ALA A 96 -9.46 -1.59 5.81
CA ALA A 96 -10.87 -1.61 5.43
C ALA A 96 -11.74 -1.66 6.70
N GLY A 97 -12.83 -0.90 6.77
CA GLY A 97 -13.72 -0.90 7.95
C GLY A 97 -13.01 -0.59 9.28
N GLY A 98 -11.90 0.17 9.25
CA GLY A 98 -11.09 0.48 10.43
C GLY A 98 -10.17 -0.65 10.92
N ARG A 99 -10.04 -1.74 10.16
CA ARG A 99 -9.21 -2.92 10.50
C ARG A 99 -8.19 -3.21 9.40
N LEU A 100 -7.03 -3.75 9.80
CA LEU A 100 -5.99 -4.19 8.86
C LEU A 100 -6.23 -5.65 8.47
N TYR A 101 -6.16 -5.93 7.17
CA TYR A 101 -6.29 -7.27 6.62
C TYR A 101 -5.08 -7.61 5.73
N PRO A 102 -4.51 -8.82 5.87
CA PRO A 102 -3.34 -9.21 5.09
C PRO A 102 -3.72 -9.51 3.64
N VAL A 103 -2.83 -9.12 2.73
CA VAL A 103 -2.91 -9.46 1.30
C VAL A 103 -2.44 -10.90 1.10
N ILE A 104 -3.25 -11.72 0.41
CA ILE A 104 -2.98 -13.15 0.22
C ILE A 104 -3.05 -13.57 -1.25
N GLY A 105 -2.51 -14.76 -1.56
CA GLY A 105 -2.56 -15.34 -2.90
C GLY A 105 -1.60 -14.66 -3.88
N THR A 106 -2.12 -14.06 -4.94
CA THR A 106 -1.35 -13.33 -5.95
C THR A 106 -2.07 -12.04 -6.31
N VAL A 107 -1.33 -10.94 -6.45
CA VAL A 107 -1.84 -9.73 -7.10
C VAL A 107 -1.91 -9.99 -8.60
N SER A 108 -3.11 -10.28 -9.09
CA SER A 108 -3.39 -10.50 -10.51
C SER A 108 -3.33 -9.18 -11.30
N ALA A 109 -3.59 -9.24 -12.61
CA ALA A 109 -3.58 -8.04 -13.45
C ALA A 109 -4.50 -6.96 -12.89
N SER A 110 -5.72 -7.32 -12.49
CA SER A 110 -6.77 -6.36 -12.11
C SER A 110 -7.33 -6.55 -10.69
N HIS A 111 -6.89 -7.57 -9.96
CA HIS A 111 -7.44 -7.92 -8.66
C HIS A 111 -6.40 -8.32 -7.63
N THR A 112 -6.72 -8.02 -6.37
CA THR A 112 -5.99 -8.38 -5.16
C THR A 112 -6.96 -9.03 -4.19
N VAL A 113 -6.51 -10.04 -3.44
CA VAL A 113 -7.36 -10.71 -2.43
C VAL A 113 -6.79 -10.48 -1.04
N ILE A 114 -7.68 -10.24 -0.08
CA ILE A 114 -7.34 -10.08 1.33
C ILE A 114 -8.03 -11.15 2.18
N ASN A 115 -7.36 -11.58 3.24
CA ASN A 115 -7.94 -12.51 4.20
C ASN A 115 -8.70 -11.74 5.28
N LEU A 116 -9.97 -12.08 5.48
CA LEU A 116 -10.79 -11.48 6.53
C LEU A 116 -10.86 -12.35 7.79
N GLY A 117 -10.44 -13.62 7.72
CA GLY A 117 -10.60 -14.53 8.85
C GLY A 117 -12.08 -14.82 9.12
N ASP A 118 -12.48 -14.67 10.38
CA ASP A 118 -13.88 -14.86 10.81
C ASP A 118 -14.72 -13.58 10.67
N ASP A 119 -14.11 -12.51 10.14
CA ASP A 119 -14.71 -11.20 10.01
C ASP A 119 -15.52 -11.07 8.72
N ARG A 120 -16.84 -10.85 8.86
CA ARG A 120 -17.77 -10.61 7.74
C ARG A 120 -18.26 -9.15 7.71
N ALA A 121 -17.53 -8.22 8.31
CA ALA A 121 -17.95 -6.81 8.37
C ALA A 121 -17.93 -6.10 7.01
N LEU A 122 -17.10 -6.57 6.06
CA LEU A 122 -16.98 -5.94 4.74
C LEU A 122 -18.09 -6.37 3.79
N ASN A 123 -18.56 -5.40 3.00
CA ASN A 123 -19.54 -5.56 1.95
C ASN A 123 -18.97 -5.13 0.58
N VAL A 124 -19.62 -5.59 -0.49
CA VAL A 124 -19.31 -5.12 -1.84
C VAL A 124 -19.51 -3.60 -1.91
N GLY A 125 -18.53 -2.90 -2.47
CA GLY A 125 -18.50 -1.44 -2.58
C GLY A 125 -17.77 -0.72 -1.45
N ASP A 126 -17.44 -1.40 -0.35
CA ASP A 126 -16.70 -0.79 0.76
C ASP A 126 -15.32 -0.31 0.31
N GLU A 127 -14.94 0.87 0.79
CA GLU A 127 -13.66 1.48 0.47
C GLU A 127 -12.51 0.80 1.23
N VAL A 128 -11.41 0.55 0.52
CA VAL A 128 -10.21 -0.07 1.07
C VAL A 128 -9.01 0.81 0.74
N THR A 129 -8.20 1.14 1.75
CA THR A 129 -6.96 1.90 1.57
C THR A 129 -5.77 0.95 1.58
N LEU A 130 -4.99 0.96 0.50
CA LEU A 130 -3.83 0.09 0.33
C LEU A 130 -2.50 0.78 0.67
N VAL A 131 -2.44 2.08 0.39
CA VAL A 131 -1.25 2.91 0.62
C VAL A 131 -1.69 4.27 1.11
N GLY A 132 -1.01 4.84 2.10
CA GLY A 132 -1.31 6.16 2.62
C GLY A 132 -0.79 6.40 4.03
N GLY A 133 -1.32 7.44 4.67
CA GLY A 133 -0.96 7.82 6.05
C GLY A 133 -1.96 7.37 7.11
N ASP A 134 -2.96 6.54 6.76
CA ASP A 134 -4.06 6.19 7.67
C ASP A 134 -3.68 5.14 8.72
N ALA A 135 -2.62 4.37 8.49
CA ALA A 135 -1.99 3.50 9.47
C ALA A 135 -0.50 3.28 9.13
N PRO A 136 0.37 2.96 10.12
CA PRO A 136 1.79 2.69 9.87
C PRO A 136 2.05 1.60 8.83
N ALA A 137 1.22 0.55 8.82
CA ALA A 137 1.32 -0.56 7.87
C ALA A 137 1.07 -0.15 6.40
N LEU A 138 0.38 0.97 6.18
CA LEU A 138 0.05 1.48 4.85
C LEU A 138 1.03 2.53 4.33
N HIS A 139 2.02 2.90 5.15
CA HIS A 139 2.99 3.93 4.76
C HIS A 139 3.69 3.52 3.46
N PRO A 140 3.87 4.41 2.46
CA PRO A 140 4.52 4.06 1.20
C PRO A 140 5.86 3.34 1.36
N ASN A 141 6.70 3.80 2.31
CA ASN A 141 7.96 3.12 2.66
C ASN A 141 7.76 1.69 3.17
N GLU A 142 6.72 1.46 3.97
CA GLU A 142 6.44 0.13 4.52
C GLU A 142 5.94 -0.83 3.45
N ILE A 143 5.06 -0.37 2.56
CA ILE A 143 4.58 -1.15 1.41
C ILE A 143 5.74 -1.48 0.46
N ALA A 144 6.61 -0.50 0.18
CA ALA A 144 7.80 -0.69 -0.64
C ALA A 144 8.70 -1.78 -0.02
N ARG A 145 9.07 -1.62 1.26
CA ARG A 145 9.90 -2.57 2.01
C ARG A 145 9.32 -3.99 2.00
N ARG A 146 8.04 -4.16 2.36
CA ARG A 146 7.39 -5.48 2.42
C ARG A 146 7.22 -6.13 1.05
N SER A 147 6.93 -5.36 0.01
CA SER A 147 6.74 -5.88 -1.34
C SER A 147 8.05 -6.15 -2.09
N GLY A 148 9.17 -5.59 -1.62
CA GLY A 148 10.46 -5.62 -2.31
C GLY A 148 10.55 -4.57 -3.42
N TRP A 149 9.77 -3.50 -3.32
CA TRP A 149 9.86 -2.32 -4.19
C TRP A 149 10.64 -1.19 -3.49
N SER A 150 11.03 -0.19 -4.27
CA SER A 150 11.37 1.13 -3.74
C SER A 150 10.13 2.02 -3.71
N GLU A 151 10.16 3.09 -2.93
CA GLU A 151 9.09 4.08 -2.89
C GLU A 151 8.95 4.81 -4.23
N TYR A 152 10.06 5.01 -4.95
CA TYR A 152 10.00 5.50 -6.33
C TYR A 152 9.22 4.55 -7.23
N ASN A 153 9.42 3.23 -7.11
CA ASN A 153 8.65 2.27 -7.89
C ASN A 153 7.16 2.37 -7.59
N MET A 154 6.77 2.62 -6.33
CA MET A 154 5.37 2.84 -5.96
C MET A 154 4.75 3.97 -6.79
N PHE A 155 5.44 5.09 -7.00
CA PHE A 155 4.94 6.20 -7.82
C PHE A 155 5.01 5.93 -9.32
N MET A 156 6.15 5.42 -9.79
CA MET A 156 6.42 5.26 -11.23
C MET A 156 5.51 4.22 -11.89
N HIS A 157 5.00 3.25 -11.11
CA HIS A 157 4.14 2.18 -11.63
C HIS A 157 2.64 2.47 -11.47
N LEU A 158 2.24 3.58 -10.85
CA LEU A 158 0.81 3.95 -10.80
C LEU A 158 0.29 4.19 -12.22
N SER A 159 -0.74 3.45 -12.60
CA SER A 159 -1.31 3.55 -13.94
C SER A 159 -1.80 4.98 -14.25
N PRO A 160 -1.62 5.47 -15.48
CA PRO A 160 -2.29 6.67 -15.96
C PRO A 160 -3.82 6.58 -15.87
N SER A 161 -4.40 5.38 -15.97
CA SER A 161 -5.85 5.16 -15.92
C SER A 161 -6.47 5.35 -14.53
N LEU A 162 -5.66 5.40 -13.46
CA LEU A 162 -6.16 5.65 -12.12
C LEU A 162 -6.76 7.06 -12.03
N ALA A 163 -8.02 7.14 -11.59
CA ALA A 163 -8.66 8.40 -11.28
C ALA A 163 -7.92 9.08 -10.12
N ARG A 164 -7.53 10.35 -10.32
CA ARG A 164 -6.84 11.17 -9.34
C ARG A 164 -7.76 12.27 -8.87
N THR A 165 -8.03 12.31 -7.57
CA THR A 165 -8.80 13.39 -6.93
C THR A 165 -7.86 14.14 -6.02
N VAL A 166 -7.66 15.43 -6.29
CA VAL A 166 -6.90 16.31 -5.39
C VAL A 166 -7.84 16.71 -4.25
N VAL A 167 -7.38 16.51 -3.02
CA VAL A 167 -8.11 16.89 -1.82
C VAL A 167 -7.28 17.88 -1.04
N GLU A 168 -7.93 18.89 -0.47
CA GLU A 168 -7.25 19.82 0.42
C GLU A 168 -6.85 19.08 1.70
N SER A 169 -5.62 19.32 2.17
CA SER A 169 -5.15 18.71 3.41
C SER A 169 -5.97 19.23 4.58
N LYS A 170 -6.68 18.34 5.26
CA LYS A 170 -7.33 18.64 6.54
C LYS A 170 -6.36 18.59 7.72
N LEU A 171 -5.10 18.23 7.48
CA LEU A 171 -4.07 18.19 8.52
C LEU A 171 -3.47 19.59 8.70
N PRO A 172 -3.22 20.01 9.96
CA PRO A 172 -2.52 21.25 10.21
C PRO A 172 -1.10 21.18 9.60
N PRO A 173 -0.49 22.33 9.29
CA PRO A 173 0.92 22.40 8.89
C PRO A 173 1.79 21.56 9.82
N VAL A 174 2.83 20.94 9.27
CA VAL A 174 3.87 20.32 10.10
C VAL A 174 4.62 21.48 10.78
N GLU A 175 4.68 21.49 12.11
CA GLU A 175 5.51 22.43 12.90
C GLU A 175 6.99 22.15 12.72
#